data_AF-A0A3B9J9M3-F1
#
_entry.id   AF-A0A3B9J9M3-F1
#
_cell.length_a   1.000
_cell.length_b   1.000
_cell.length_c   1.000
_cell.angle_alpha   90.00
_cell.angle_beta   90.00
_cell.angle_gamma   90.00
#
_symmetry.space_group_name_H-M   'P 1'
#
loop_
_entity.id
_entity.type
_entity.pdbx_description
1 polymer ?
#
loop_
_entity_poly.entity_id
_entity_poly.type
_entity_poly.pdbx_seq_one_letter_code
_entity_poly.pdbx_strand_id
1 'polypeptide(L)'
;MKPGLIEVPMGITLREIIFEVAGGMHEGRHFKAVQTGGPMGGCLVESHLDLPLDYEALTQAGSMMGSGGIVIMDETSCMVDIARFFMDFTQAESCGKCTPCRVGTRRLLEMLQKICDGFGEDGDIEKMEELCSEITKNSLCGLGQGAPNPVVSTLKHFRHEYEAHIYEKRCPAKVCRPLIHFEITSPACTGCTVCARNCPVEAISGERRQLHHIDQETCIRCGICVQVCNFNAITVE
;
A
#
# COMPACT_ATOMS: atom_id res chain seq x y z
N MET A 1 -1.65 -0.81 -19.81
CA MET A 1 -1.07 -2.03 -19.21
C MET A 1 -1.72 -3.32 -19.72
N LYS A 2 -0.90 -4.26 -20.17
CA LYS A 2 -1.24 -5.65 -20.54
C LYS A 2 -0.49 -6.60 -19.60
N PRO A 3 -1.06 -6.96 -18.44
CA PRO A 3 -0.41 -7.88 -17.52
C PRO A 3 -0.36 -9.31 -18.10
N GLY A 4 0.68 -10.06 -17.77
CA GLY A 4 0.82 -11.45 -18.22
C GLY A 4 2.25 -11.97 -18.09
N LEU A 5 2.49 -13.14 -18.67
CA LEU A 5 3.81 -13.72 -18.86
C LEU A 5 4.36 -13.25 -20.20
N ILE A 6 5.52 -12.59 -20.17
CA ILE A 6 6.20 -12.08 -21.37
C ILE A 6 7.66 -12.46 -21.27
N GLU A 7 8.20 -13.05 -22.34
CA GLU A 7 9.62 -13.36 -22.45
C GLU A 7 10.37 -12.13 -22.97
N VAL A 8 11.38 -11.69 -22.22
CA VAL A 8 12.22 -10.52 -22.54
C VAL A 8 13.69 -10.88 -22.34
N PRO A 9 14.62 -10.24 -23.07
CA PRO A 9 16.05 -10.47 -22.87
C PRO A 9 16.50 -9.98 -21.49
N MET A 10 17.46 -10.69 -20.89
CA MET A 10 18.10 -10.25 -19.63
C MET A 10 18.81 -8.91 -19.84
N GLY A 11 18.75 -8.02 -18.83
CA GLY A 11 19.36 -6.69 -18.89
C GLY A 11 18.51 -5.61 -19.56
N ILE A 12 17.33 -5.95 -20.09
CA ILE A 12 16.30 -4.96 -20.45
C ILE A 12 15.97 -4.08 -19.24
N THR A 13 15.70 -2.80 -19.44
CA THR A 13 15.38 -1.89 -18.33
C THR A 13 13.95 -2.08 -17.83
N LEU A 14 13.71 -1.69 -16.57
CA LEU A 14 12.34 -1.64 -16.03
C LEU A 14 11.44 -0.72 -16.85
N ARG A 15 11.98 0.39 -17.38
CA ARG A 15 11.27 1.32 -18.26
C ARG A 15 10.76 0.63 -19.51
N GLU A 16 11.64 -0.07 -20.23
CA GLU A 16 11.28 -0.79 -21.45
C GLU A 16 10.21 -1.85 -21.16
N ILE A 17 10.37 -2.63 -20.07
CA ILE A 17 9.37 -3.62 -19.67
C ILE A 17 8.00 -2.97 -19.40
N ILE A 18 7.97 -1.89 -18.61
CA ILE A 18 6.71 -1.29 -18.16
C ILE A 18 6.02 -0.52 -19.28
N PHE A 19 6.76 0.32 -20.01
CA PHE A 19 6.18 1.27 -20.95
C PHE A 19 6.10 0.74 -22.38
N GLU A 20 7.07 -0.06 -22.82
CA GLU A 20 7.13 -0.57 -24.19
C GLU A 20 6.47 -1.96 -24.29
N VAL A 21 6.88 -2.88 -23.42
CA VAL A 21 6.43 -4.28 -23.48
C VAL A 21 5.04 -4.46 -22.86
N ALA A 22 4.82 -3.98 -21.64
CA ALA A 22 3.53 -4.07 -20.94
C ALA A 22 2.53 -2.98 -21.38
N GLY A 23 2.92 -2.07 -22.28
CA GLY A 23 2.03 -1.04 -22.83
C GLY A 23 1.61 0.03 -21.82
N GLY A 24 2.51 0.41 -20.92
CA GLY A 24 2.37 1.54 -20.00
C GLY A 24 1.40 1.31 -18.83
N MET A 25 1.26 2.34 -18.00
CA MET A 25 0.36 2.34 -16.84
C MET A 25 -1.11 2.19 -17.25
N HIS A 26 -1.94 1.70 -16.33
CA HIS A 26 -3.38 1.57 -16.57
C HIS A 26 -4.04 2.95 -16.61
N GLU A 27 -4.95 3.18 -17.56
CA GLU A 27 -5.76 4.42 -17.66
C GLU A 27 -4.97 5.75 -17.60
N GLY A 28 -3.70 5.75 -18.02
CA GLY A 28 -2.86 6.95 -18.00
C GLY A 28 -2.41 7.40 -16.60
N ARG A 29 -2.58 6.53 -15.59
CA ARG A 29 -2.09 6.75 -14.23
C ARG A 29 -0.57 6.87 -14.15
N HIS A 30 -0.08 7.42 -13.07
CA HIS A 30 1.33 7.67 -12.84
C HIS A 30 2.02 6.44 -12.23
N PHE A 31 3.24 6.19 -12.66
CA PHE A 31 4.07 5.16 -12.05
C PHE A 31 4.46 5.60 -10.63
N LYS A 32 4.28 4.69 -9.65
CA LYS A 32 4.70 4.93 -8.27
C LYS A 32 5.87 4.05 -7.87
N ALA A 33 5.73 2.74 -8.07
CA ALA A 33 6.73 1.76 -7.73
C ALA A 33 6.60 0.48 -8.55
N VAL A 34 7.68 -0.30 -8.58
CA VAL A 34 7.67 -1.69 -9.04
C VAL A 34 8.31 -2.57 -7.99
N GLN A 35 7.64 -3.65 -7.65
CA GLN A 35 8.15 -4.67 -6.76
C GLN A 35 8.74 -5.78 -7.64
N THR A 36 9.99 -6.17 -7.41
CA THR A 36 10.67 -7.22 -8.18
C THR A 36 11.16 -8.31 -7.25
N GLY A 37 11.03 -9.58 -7.64
CA GLY A 37 11.58 -10.70 -6.86
C GLY A 37 10.59 -11.40 -5.96
N GLY A 38 9.29 -11.23 -6.22
CA GLY A 38 8.22 -11.88 -5.48
C GLY A 38 8.09 -11.34 -4.05
N PRO A 39 7.43 -12.03 -3.12
CA PRO A 39 7.03 -11.46 -1.82
C PRO A 39 8.18 -10.98 -0.92
N MET A 40 9.42 -11.40 -1.19
CA MET A 40 10.63 -11.02 -0.44
C MET A 40 11.46 -9.95 -1.16
N GLY A 41 10.97 -9.43 -2.28
CA GLY A 41 11.66 -8.46 -3.09
C GLY A 41 11.33 -7.02 -2.68
N GLY A 42 12.26 -6.11 -2.92
CA GLY A 42 12.10 -4.69 -2.60
C GLY A 42 11.20 -3.95 -3.60
N CYS A 43 10.75 -2.77 -3.19
CA CYS A 43 10.07 -1.81 -4.05
C CYS A 43 11.07 -0.80 -4.62
N LEU A 44 11.07 -0.66 -5.94
CA LEU A 44 11.87 0.29 -6.70
C LEU A 44 11.00 1.44 -7.19
N VAL A 45 11.52 2.66 -7.09
CA VAL A 45 10.82 3.90 -7.49
C VAL A 45 11.29 4.43 -8.86
N GLU A 46 10.72 5.54 -9.31
CA GLU A 46 10.94 6.12 -10.64
C GLU A 46 12.41 6.33 -10.98
N SER A 47 13.26 6.69 -10.01
CA SER A 47 14.72 6.84 -10.19
C SER A 47 15.44 5.55 -10.60
N HIS A 48 14.79 4.40 -10.49
CA HIS A 48 15.33 3.09 -10.84
C HIS A 48 14.78 2.55 -12.16
N LEU A 49 13.93 3.29 -12.89
CA LEU A 49 13.33 2.79 -14.12
C LEU A 49 14.36 2.42 -15.20
N ASP A 50 15.48 3.13 -15.24
CA ASP A 50 16.57 2.89 -16.19
C ASP A 50 17.58 1.83 -15.69
N LEU A 51 17.28 1.18 -14.55
CA LEU A 51 18.08 0.09 -14.03
C LEU A 51 17.90 -1.16 -14.91
N PRO A 52 18.99 -1.80 -15.36
CA PRO A 52 18.89 -3.06 -16.08
C PRO A 52 18.31 -4.15 -15.17
N LEU A 53 17.41 -4.95 -15.72
CA LEU A 53 16.85 -6.11 -15.04
C LEU A 53 17.89 -7.25 -15.06
N ASP A 54 18.84 -7.19 -14.13
CA ASP A 54 19.84 -8.24 -13.86
C ASP A 54 20.01 -8.48 -12.36
N TYR A 55 20.71 -9.56 -12.00
CA TYR A 55 20.87 -9.97 -10.59
C TYR A 55 21.62 -8.95 -9.74
N GLU A 56 22.71 -8.37 -10.25
CA GLU A 56 23.61 -7.52 -9.48
C GLU A 56 23.03 -6.13 -9.29
N ALA A 57 22.52 -5.52 -10.35
CA ALA A 57 21.91 -4.19 -10.33
C ALA A 57 20.69 -4.14 -9.42
N LEU A 58 19.80 -5.15 -9.48
CA LEU A 58 18.63 -5.22 -8.60
C LEU A 58 19.03 -5.37 -7.13
N THR A 59 20.04 -6.20 -6.85
CA THR A 59 20.54 -6.40 -5.48
C THR A 59 21.12 -5.10 -4.91
N GLN A 60 21.91 -4.38 -5.71
CA GLN A 60 22.47 -3.07 -5.31
C GLN A 60 21.39 -2.02 -5.07
N ALA A 61 20.27 -2.09 -5.80
CA ALA A 61 19.13 -1.19 -5.62
C ALA A 61 18.26 -1.54 -4.39
N GLY A 62 18.60 -2.61 -3.64
CA GLY A 62 17.81 -3.06 -2.48
C GLY A 62 16.58 -3.87 -2.85
N SER A 63 16.60 -4.47 -4.04
CA SER A 63 15.62 -5.45 -4.49
C SER A 63 16.30 -6.78 -4.81
N MET A 64 15.63 -7.70 -5.49
CA MET A 64 16.24 -8.95 -5.94
C MET A 64 15.60 -9.48 -7.23
N MET A 65 16.38 -10.23 -7.99
CA MET A 65 15.86 -11.07 -9.05
C MET A 65 15.38 -12.39 -8.45
N GLY A 66 14.05 -12.57 -8.39
CA GLY A 66 13.41 -13.82 -7.97
C GLY A 66 13.07 -14.70 -9.16
N SER A 67 11.80 -15.08 -9.28
CA SER A 67 11.26 -15.87 -10.39
C SER A 67 10.99 -15.06 -11.68
N GLY A 68 11.44 -13.80 -11.75
CA GLY A 68 11.09 -12.87 -12.83
C GLY A 68 9.71 -12.21 -12.69
N GLY A 69 8.98 -12.48 -11.59
CA GLY A 69 7.73 -11.80 -11.27
C GLY A 69 7.97 -10.35 -10.85
N ILE A 70 7.21 -9.43 -11.45
CA ILE A 70 7.17 -8.01 -11.10
C ILE A 70 5.73 -7.55 -10.84
N VAL A 71 5.55 -6.70 -9.84
CA VAL A 71 4.25 -6.07 -9.52
C VAL A 71 4.41 -4.57 -9.67
N ILE A 72 3.68 -3.99 -10.62
CA ILE A 72 3.74 -2.55 -10.92
C ILE A 72 2.60 -1.85 -10.17
N MET A 73 2.92 -0.74 -9.51
CA MET A 73 2.02 0.01 -8.66
C MET A 73 1.92 1.46 -9.16
N ASP A 74 0.70 1.99 -9.12
CA ASP A 74 0.39 3.37 -9.48
C ASP A 74 0.23 4.26 -8.23
N GLU A 75 -0.08 5.54 -8.42
CA GLU A 75 -0.28 6.53 -7.35
C GLU A 75 -1.40 6.17 -6.36
N THR A 76 -2.31 5.26 -6.73
CA THR A 76 -3.45 4.83 -5.90
C THR A 76 -3.12 3.65 -4.98
N SER A 77 -1.92 3.07 -5.10
CA SER A 77 -1.47 1.99 -4.20
C SER A 77 -0.93 2.56 -2.88
N CYS A 78 -1.38 2.04 -1.74
CA CYS A 78 -0.80 2.39 -0.43
C CYS A 78 0.46 1.55 -0.15
N MET A 79 1.62 2.18 0.03
CA MET A 79 2.86 1.42 0.19
C MET A 79 2.98 0.74 1.56
N VAL A 80 2.31 1.28 2.58
CA VAL A 80 2.18 0.66 3.90
C VAL A 80 1.36 -0.65 3.81
N ASP A 81 0.24 -0.62 3.09
CA ASP A 81 -0.61 -1.79 2.88
C ASP A 81 0.06 -2.83 1.97
N ILE A 82 0.83 -2.40 0.97
CA ILE A 82 1.65 -3.30 0.14
C ILE A 82 2.67 -4.05 0.99
N ALA A 83 3.38 -3.34 1.88
CA ALA A 83 4.30 -3.98 2.82
C ALA A 83 3.57 -4.97 3.73
N ARG A 84 2.40 -4.59 4.27
CA ARG A 84 1.54 -5.46 5.08
C ARG A 84 1.13 -6.73 4.33
N PHE A 85 0.68 -6.61 3.08
CA PHE A 85 0.27 -7.72 2.23
C PHE A 85 1.40 -8.73 2.00
N PHE A 86 2.60 -8.25 1.65
CA PHE A 86 3.74 -9.15 1.45
C PHE A 86 4.24 -9.79 2.75
N MET A 87 4.13 -9.08 3.87
CA MET A 87 4.45 -9.65 5.19
C MET A 87 3.43 -10.71 5.62
N ASP A 88 2.14 -10.53 5.30
CA ASP A 88 1.10 -11.54 5.56
C ASP A 88 1.38 -12.83 4.80
N PHE A 89 1.68 -12.71 3.50
CA PHE A 89 2.11 -13.85 2.69
C PHE A 89 3.37 -14.53 3.26
N THR A 90 4.41 -13.75 3.55
CA THR A 90 5.70 -14.30 4.01
C THR A 90 5.57 -14.97 5.37
N GLN A 91 4.72 -14.44 6.25
CA GLN A 91 4.41 -15.03 7.54
C GLN A 91 3.65 -16.35 7.39
N ALA A 92 2.70 -16.43 6.45
CA ALA A 92 1.95 -17.66 6.16
C ALA A 92 2.85 -18.77 5.60
N GLU A 93 3.83 -18.42 4.77
CA GLU A 93 4.79 -19.35 4.17
C GLU A 93 6.00 -19.68 5.05
N SER A 94 6.05 -19.14 6.27
CA SER A 94 7.14 -19.43 7.20
C SER A 94 7.08 -20.88 7.70
N CYS A 95 8.17 -21.62 7.53
CA CYS A 95 8.28 -22.99 8.09
C CYS A 95 8.39 -23.03 9.62
N GLY A 96 8.52 -21.87 10.27
CA GLY A 96 8.53 -21.74 11.74
C GLY A 96 9.80 -22.22 12.45
N LYS A 97 10.85 -22.63 11.73
CA LYS A 97 12.04 -23.27 12.32
C LYS A 97 12.90 -22.33 13.17
N CYS A 98 13.18 -21.10 12.70
CA CYS A 98 13.98 -20.13 13.43
C CYS A 98 13.09 -19.07 14.09
N THR A 99 13.37 -18.78 15.37
CA THR A 99 12.68 -17.75 16.15
C THR A 99 12.67 -16.37 15.49
N PRO A 100 13.81 -15.82 14.98
CA PRO A 100 13.81 -14.49 14.38
C PRO A 100 12.82 -14.39 13.21
N CYS A 101 12.79 -15.37 12.30
CA CYS A 101 11.75 -15.44 11.27
C CYS A 101 10.36 -15.62 11.91
N ARG A 102 10.08 -16.77 12.52
CA ARG A 102 8.72 -17.16 12.98
C ARG A 102 8.03 -16.08 13.83
N VAL A 103 8.76 -15.49 14.76
CA VAL A 103 8.22 -14.51 15.72
C VAL A 103 8.39 -13.09 15.17
N GLY A 104 9.55 -12.77 14.60
CA GLY A 104 9.84 -11.42 14.13
C GLY A 104 8.95 -11.00 12.97
N THR A 105 8.77 -11.85 11.95
CA THR A 105 7.90 -11.51 10.81
C THR A 105 6.44 -11.34 11.24
N ARG A 106 5.99 -12.09 12.26
CA ARG A 106 4.66 -11.91 12.85
C ARG A 106 4.53 -10.56 13.56
N ARG A 107 5.53 -10.17 14.36
CA ARG A 107 5.53 -8.86 15.02
C ARG A 107 5.55 -7.72 14.01
N LEU A 108 6.32 -7.86 12.94
CA LEU A 108 6.38 -6.87 11.87
C LEU A 108 5.02 -6.72 11.16
N LEU A 109 4.34 -7.84 10.87
CA LEU A 109 2.99 -7.83 10.33
C LEU A 109 1.98 -7.16 11.27
N GLU A 110 2.02 -7.48 12.57
CA GLU A 110 1.14 -6.87 13.58
C GLU A 110 1.35 -5.35 13.66
N MET A 111 2.59 -4.86 13.54
CA MET A 111 2.90 -3.43 13.52
C MET A 111 2.36 -2.75 12.26
N LEU A 112 2.53 -3.36 11.08
CA LEU A 112 1.97 -2.84 9.83
C LEU A 112 0.44 -2.81 9.87
N GLN A 113 -0.19 -3.84 10.41
CA GLN A 113 -1.64 -3.91 10.61
C GLN A 113 -2.11 -2.80 11.57
N LYS A 114 -1.43 -2.63 12.71
CA LYS A 114 -1.69 -1.53 13.66
C LYS A 114 -1.64 -0.15 12.97
N ILE A 115 -0.66 0.09 12.10
CA ILE A 115 -0.54 1.34 11.35
C ILE A 115 -1.69 1.49 10.33
N CYS A 116 -1.99 0.45 9.55
CA CYS A 116 -3.10 0.47 8.57
C CYS A 116 -4.48 0.63 9.22
N ASP A 117 -4.64 0.14 10.45
CA ASP A 117 -5.87 0.28 11.23
C ASP A 117 -5.99 1.65 11.93
N GLY A 118 -5.01 2.53 11.74
CA GLY A 118 -4.98 3.89 12.30
C GLY A 118 -4.51 3.99 13.74
N PHE A 119 -4.06 2.88 14.33
CA PHE A 119 -3.52 2.83 15.68
C PHE A 119 -2.01 3.05 15.73
N GLY A 120 -1.35 3.41 14.63
CA GLY A 120 0.10 3.69 14.60
C GLY A 120 0.50 4.79 15.59
N GLU A 121 1.68 4.64 16.19
CA GLU A 121 2.20 5.54 17.23
C GLU A 121 3.61 6.01 16.91
N ASP A 122 4.03 7.09 17.56
CA ASP A 122 5.42 7.56 17.51
C ASP A 122 6.38 6.45 17.97
N GLY A 123 7.50 6.30 17.27
CA GLY A 123 8.47 5.22 17.52
C GLY A 123 8.14 3.88 16.86
N ASP A 124 6.98 3.71 16.22
CA ASP A 124 6.67 2.44 15.53
C ASP A 124 7.57 2.22 14.31
N ILE A 125 7.96 3.28 13.59
CA ILE A 125 8.88 3.19 12.45
C ILE A 125 10.25 2.65 12.89
N GLU A 126 10.82 3.25 13.92
CA GLU A 126 12.16 2.91 14.43
C GLU A 126 12.19 1.48 14.97
N LYS A 127 11.13 1.04 15.66
CA LYS A 127 10.98 -0.35 16.10
C LYS A 127 10.90 -1.32 14.91
N MET A 128 10.21 -0.95 13.82
CA MET A 128 10.16 -1.78 12.62
C MET A 128 11.53 -1.88 11.97
N GLU A 129 12.29 -0.78 11.87
CA GLU A 129 13.64 -0.77 11.30
C GLU A 129 14.60 -1.68 12.10
N GLU A 130 14.58 -1.57 13.42
CA GLU A 130 15.37 -2.44 14.30
C GLU A 130 15.00 -3.91 14.12
N LEU A 131 13.70 -4.22 14.13
CA LEU A 131 13.20 -5.58 13.97
C LEU A 131 13.54 -6.14 12.57
N CYS A 132 13.45 -5.33 11.52
CA CYS A 132 13.87 -5.72 10.17
C CYS A 132 15.34 -6.13 10.13
N SER A 133 16.22 -5.35 10.77
CA SER A 133 17.65 -5.67 10.90
C SER A 133 17.86 -7.01 11.63
N GLU A 134 17.18 -7.23 12.76
CA GLU A 134 17.32 -8.45 13.55
C GLU A 134 16.81 -9.70 12.82
N ILE A 135 15.69 -9.59 12.10
CA ILE A 135 15.17 -10.70 11.29
C ILE A 135 16.16 -11.05 10.18
N THR A 136 16.66 -10.04 9.47
CA THR A 136 17.57 -10.20 8.32
C THR A 136 18.87 -10.90 8.75
N LYS A 137 19.49 -10.47 9.85
CA LYS A 137 20.79 -10.97 10.29
C LYS A 137 20.73 -12.37 10.92
N ASN A 138 19.64 -12.68 11.62
CA ASN A 138 19.58 -13.87 12.48
C ASN A 138 18.75 -15.04 11.89
N SER A 139 18.10 -14.84 10.75
CA SER A 139 17.32 -15.90 10.09
C SER A 139 18.19 -16.93 9.37
N LEU A 140 17.75 -18.21 9.42
CA LEU A 140 18.52 -19.34 8.92
C LEU A 140 18.54 -19.50 7.38
N CYS A 141 17.52 -19.01 6.68
CA CYS A 141 17.37 -19.21 5.24
C CYS A 141 16.98 -17.91 4.53
N GLY A 142 17.09 -17.93 3.19
CA GLY A 142 16.78 -16.77 2.34
C GLY A 142 15.37 -16.21 2.54
N LEU A 143 14.38 -17.03 2.94
CA LEU A 143 13.04 -16.53 3.25
C LEU A 143 13.06 -15.58 4.44
N GLY A 144 13.60 -16.02 5.58
CA GLY A 144 13.66 -15.15 6.76
C GLY A 144 14.60 -13.97 6.55
N GLN A 145 15.69 -14.15 5.80
CA GLN A 145 16.64 -13.06 5.51
C GLN A 145 16.04 -11.99 4.59
N GLY A 146 15.25 -12.39 3.59
CA GLY A 146 14.61 -11.47 2.64
C GLY A 146 13.22 -10.98 3.04
N ALA A 147 12.57 -11.60 4.02
CA ALA A 147 11.23 -11.23 4.47
C ALA A 147 11.07 -9.73 4.78
N PRO A 148 12.05 -9.04 5.41
CA PRO A 148 11.90 -7.62 5.72
C PRO A 148 12.05 -6.67 4.52
N ASN A 149 12.54 -7.13 3.35
CA ASN A 149 12.86 -6.26 2.22
C ASN A 149 11.71 -5.38 1.72
N PRO A 150 10.45 -5.86 1.61
CA PRO A 150 9.33 -4.99 1.25
C PRO A 150 9.15 -3.85 2.26
N VAL A 151 9.33 -4.12 3.56
CA VAL A 151 9.19 -3.11 4.62
C VAL A 151 10.35 -2.12 4.59
N VAL A 152 11.59 -2.60 4.47
CA VAL A 152 12.78 -1.75 4.42
C VAL A 152 12.73 -0.82 3.21
N SER A 153 12.40 -1.34 2.03
CA SER A 153 12.33 -0.55 0.80
C SER A 153 11.18 0.46 0.82
N THR A 154 10.02 0.09 1.35
CA THR A 154 8.88 1.03 1.48
C THR A 154 9.13 2.10 2.54
N LEU A 155 9.76 1.79 3.66
CA LEU A 155 10.22 2.81 4.62
C LEU A 155 11.22 3.77 3.98
N LYS A 156 12.21 3.24 3.24
CA LYS A 156 13.23 4.06 2.56
C LYS A 156 12.63 5.05 1.56
N HIS A 157 11.67 4.61 0.75
CA HIS A 157 11.16 5.39 -0.37
C HIS A 157 9.85 6.13 -0.07
N PHE A 158 9.06 5.63 0.88
CA PHE A 158 7.70 6.08 1.16
C PHE A 158 7.47 6.33 2.66
N ARG A 159 8.52 6.70 3.42
CA ARG A 159 8.40 7.05 4.86
C ARG A 159 7.25 8.02 5.13
N HIS A 160 7.07 9.01 4.26
CA HIS A 160 5.99 10.01 4.36
C HIS A 160 4.58 9.37 4.39
N GLU A 161 4.36 8.22 3.74
CA GLU A 161 3.07 7.51 3.85
C GLU A 161 2.89 6.89 5.22
N TYR A 162 3.95 6.32 5.82
CA TYR A 162 3.90 5.81 7.18
C TYR A 162 3.62 6.94 8.17
N GLU A 163 4.29 8.08 8.00
CA GLU A 163 4.08 9.28 8.82
C GLU A 163 2.65 9.80 8.70
N ALA A 164 2.06 9.82 7.49
CA ALA A 164 0.65 10.19 7.31
C ALA A 164 -0.31 9.22 8.04
N HIS A 165 -0.03 7.92 8.03
CA HIS A 165 -0.85 6.94 8.76
C HIS A 165 -0.72 7.11 10.27
N ILE A 166 0.49 7.40 10.77
CA ILE A 166 0.80 7.50 12.20
C ILE A 166 0.30 8.83 12.77
N TYR A 167 0.66 9.95 12.16
CA TYR A 167 0.46 11.29 12.72
C TYR A 167 -0.79 11.98 12.19
N GLU A 168 -1.08 11.89 10.88
CA GLU A 168 -2.26 12.52 10.28
C GLU A 168 -3.53 11.66 10.41
N LYS A 169 -3.38 10.38 10.78
CA LYS A 169 -4.49 9.40 10.78
C LYS A 169 -5.21 9.38 9.44
N ARG A 170 -4.42 9.40 8.36
CA ARG A 170 -4.90 9.45 6.98
C ARG A 170 -4.12 8.52 6.08
N CYS A 171 -4.81 7.87 5.14
CA CYS A 171 -4.18 7.08 4.09
C CYS A 171 -4.16 7.88 2.77
N PRO A 172 -3.00 8.39 2.32
CA PRO A 172 -2.93 9.22 1.10
C PRO A 172 -3.48 8.52 -0.16
N ALA A 173 -3.33 7.19 -0.21
CA ALA A 173 -3.81 6.34 -1.29
C ALA A 173 -5.27 5.85 -1.12
N LYS A 174 -5.89 6.14 0.04
CA LYS A 174 -7.31 5.83 0.35
C LYS A 174 -7.66 4.33 0.33
N VAL A 175 -6.66 3.48 0.54
CA VAL A 175 -6.79 2.02 0.59
C VAL A 175 -7.19 1.54 1.99
N CYS A 176 -6.55 2.10 3.03
CA CYS A 176 -6.76 1.70 4.42
C CYS A 176 -8.08 2.26 4.94
N ARG A 177 -9.14 1.44 4.94
CA ARG A 177 -10.50 1.86 5.31
C ARG A 177 -10.63 2.55 6.68
N PRO A 178 -9.89 2.21 7.74
CA PRO A 178 -9.97 2.94 9.02
C PRO A 178 -9.44 4.38 8.93
N LEU A 179 -8.64 4.69 7.90
CA LEU A 179 -7.90 5.93 7.73
C LEU A 179 -8.46 6.83 6.61
N ILE A 180 -9.68 6.55 6.13
CA ILE A 180 -10.37 7.38 5.16
C ILE A 180 -11.55 8.10 5.82
N HIS A 181 -11.88 9.28 5.30
CA HIS A 181 -13.06 10.03 5.69
C HIS A 181 -13.88 10.40 4.45
N PHE A 182 -15.19 10.53 4.63
CA PHE A 182 -16.08 10.92 3.54
C PHE A 182 -16.51 12.36 3.76
N GLU A 183 -16.30 13.22 2.78
CA GLU A 183 -16.72 14.62 2.83
C GLU A 183 -17.75 14.90 1.74
N ILE A 184 -18.81 15.64 2.09
CA ILE A 184 -19.83 16.06 1.13
C ILE A 184 -19.50 17.47 0.67
N THR A 185 -19.27 17.64 -0.62
CA THR A 185 -18.77 18.90 -1.20
C THR A 185 -19.87 19.74 -1.84
N SER A 186 -19.72 21.06 -1.70
CA SER A 186 -20.51 22.07 -2.39
C SER A 186 -19.75 22.55 -3.65
N PRO A 187 -20.43 22.83 -4.79
CA PRO A 187 -21.88 22.87 -5.01
C PRO A 187 -22.48 21.54 -5.53
N ALA A 188 -21.70 20.46 -5.57
CA ALA A 188 -22.16 19.18 -6.14
C ALA A 188 -23.34 18.58 -5.37
N CYS A 189 -23.41 18.77 -4.05
CA CYS A 189 -24.51 18.27 -3.25
C CYS A 189 -25.79 19.11 -3.44
N THR A 190 -26.86 18.47 -3.92
CA THR A 190 -28.17 19.09 -4.14
C THR A 190 -29.13 18.97 -2.94
N GLY A 191 -28.70 18.30 -1.87
CA GLY A 191 -29.53 18.07 -0.69
C GLY A 191 -30.72 17.14 -0.91
N CYS A 192 -30.55 16.09 -1.74
CA CYS A 192 -31.61 15.12 -2.09
C CYS A 192 -31.94 14.09 -1.00
N THR A 193 -31.16 14.05 0.08
CA THR A 193 -31.26 13.15 1.25
C THR A 193 -31.10 11.65 0.99
N VAL A 194 -30.66 11.25 -0.21
CA VAL A 194 -30.46 9.82 -0.56
C VAL A 194 -29.33 9.20 0.24
N CYS A 195 -28.21 9.92 0.42
CA CYS A 195 -27.09 9.45 1.24
C CYS A 195 -27.49 9.21 2.70
N ALA A 196 -28.19 10.16 3.31
CA ALA A 196 -28.64 10.06 4.70
C ALA A 196 -29.63 8.90 4.92
N ARG A 197 -30.60 8.71 4.02
CA ARG A 197 -31.57 7.61 4.09
C ARG A 197 -30.94 6.22 3.99
N ASN A 198 -29.79 6.10 3.33
CA ASN A 198 -29.07 4.83 3.17
C ASN A 198 -27.90 4.67 4.16
N CYS A 199 -27.70 5.60 5.09
CA CYS A 199 -26.65 5.49 6.09
C CYS A 199 -27.07 4.48 7.17
N PRO A 200 -26.37 3.34 7.33
CA PRO A 200 -26.75 2.29 8.28
C PRO A 200 -26.60 2.68 9.76
N VAL A 201 -25.85 3.76 10.02
CA VAL A 201 -25.53 4.27 11.36
C VAL A 201 -25.98 5.72 11.55
N GLU A 202 -26.82 6.23 10.63
CA GLU A 202 -27.39 7.59 10.72
C GLU A 202 -26.37 8.72 10.87
N ALA A 203 -25.13 8.53 10.41
CA ALA A 203 -24.03 9.49 10.53
C ALA A 203 -24.14 10.73 9.61
N ILE A 204 -25.21 10.88 8.84
CA ILE A 204 -25.34 11.98 7.85
C ILE A 204 -26.51 12.89 8.24
N SER A 205 -26.20 14.15 8.50
CA SER A 205 -27.17 15.20 8.82
C SER A 205 -27.37 16.18 7.66
N GLY A 206 -28.51 16.86 7.62
CA GLY A 206 -28.82 17.86 6.59
C GLY A 206 -30.31 17.86 6.20
N GLU A 207 -30.85 19.05 5.93
CA GLU A 207 -32.22 19.20 5.45
C GLU A 207 -32.34 19.13 3.93
N ARG A 208 -33.57 19.00 3.44
CA ARG A 208 -33.85 19.04 1.99
C ARG A 208 -33.32 20.34 1.38
N ARG A 209 -32.62 20.21 0.26
CA ARG A 209 -31.99 21.32 -0.49
C ARG A 209 -30.88 22.06 0.28
N GLN A 210 -30.38 21.48 1.37
CA GLN A 210 -29.20 21.99 2.07
C GLN A 210 -28.01 21.04 1.92
N LEU A 211 -26.81 21.57 2.11
CA LEU A 211 -25.59 20.79 2.16
C LEU A 211 -25.68 19.79 3.32
N HIS A 212 -25.41 18.52 3.03
CA HIS A 212 -25.38 17.48 4.06
C HIS A 212 -23.99 17.39 4.67
N HIS A 213 -23.89 16.91 5.90
CA HIS A 213 -22.65 16.74 6.64
C HIS A 213 -22.53 15.31 7.14
N ILE A 214 -21.33 14.73 7.09
CA ILE A 214 -21.04 13.39 7.61
C ILE A 214 -20.29 13.54 8.92
N ASP A 215 -20.86 13.04 10.00
CA ASP A 215 -20.19 12.89 11.27
C ASP A 215 -19.16 11.74 11.20
N GLN A 216 -17.88 12.09 11.27
CA GLN A 216 -16.78 11.15 11.15
C GLN A 216 -16.62 10.24 12.38
N GLU A 217 -17.12 10.65 13.54
CA GLU A 217 -17.06 9.82 14.75
C GLU A 217 -18.06 8.67 14.68
N THR A 218 -19.27 8.96 14.18
CA THR A 218 -20.33 7.95 14.00
C THR A 218 -20.14 7.11 12.73
N CYS A 219 -19.47 7.65 11.70
CA CYS A 219 -19.30 6.99 10.42
C CYS A 219 -18.45 5.70 10.51
N ILE A 220 -19.06 4.56 10.17
CA ILE A 220 -18.37 3.25 10.04
C ILE A 220 -17.63 3.07 8.70
N ARG A 221 -17.47 4.16 7.95
CA ARG A 221 -16.73 4.25 6.69
C ARG A 221 -17.14 3.18 5.66
N CYS A 222 -18.44 2.91 5.51
CA CYS A 222 -18.95 1.82 4.66
C CYS A 222 -19.01 2.12 3.16
N GLY A 223 -18.90 3.39 2.75
CA GLY A 223 -18.91 3.80 1.35
C GLY A 223 -20.27 3.79 0.66
N ILE A 224 -21.36 3.34 1.32
CA ILE A 224 -22.72 3.32 0.75
C ILE A 224 -23.12 4.71 0.25
N CYS A 225 -22.80 5.76 1.01
CA CYS A 225 -23.13 7.14 0.64
C CYS A 225 -22.54 7.55 -0.72
N VAL A 226 -21.30 7.13 -1.02
CA VAL A 226 -20.64 7.39 -2.31
C VAL A 226 -21.34 6.62 -3.42
N GLN A 227 -21.66 5.34 -3.20
CA GLN A 227 -22.31 4.48 -4.20
C GLN A 227 -23.71 4.97 -4.61
N VAL A 228 -24.48 5.54 -3.67
CA VAL A 228 -25.85 6.02 -3.95
C VAL A 228 -25.90 7.48 -4.38
N CYS A 229 -24.77 8.20 -4.42
CA CYS A 229 -24.73 9.60 -4.77
C CYS A 229 -24.74 9.79 -6.30
N ASN A 230 -25.90 10.10 -6.87
CA ASN A 230 -26.05 10.38 -8.31
C ASN A 230 -25.35 11.66 -8.80
N PHE A 231 -24.81 12.47 -7.89
CA PHE A 231 -24.19 13.77 -8.20
C PHE A 231 -22.68 13.78 -7.99
N ASN A 232 -22.07 12.64 -7.61
CA ASN A 232 -20.64 12.54 -7.25
C ASN A 232 -20.22 13.62 -6.23
N ALA A 233 -21.12 13.95 -5.30
CA ALA A 233 -20.94 15.02 -4.34
C ALA A 233 -20.17 14.60 -3.08
N ILE A 234 -19.66 13.38 -3.03
CA ILE A 234 -18.96 12.83 -1.87
C ILE A 234 -17.54 12.48 -2.27
N THR A 235 -16.56 13.13 -1.65
CA THR A 235 -15.14 12.86 -1.81
C THR A 235 -14.68 11.92 -0.71
N VAL A 236 -13.69 11.09 -1.05
CA VAL A 236 -12.96 10.27 -0.08
C VAL A 236 -11.65 10.99 0.19
N GLU A 237 -11.35 11.27 1.45
CA GLU A 237 -10.09 11.86 1.91
C GLU A 237 -9.26 10.87 2.71
#